data_AF-A0A7U4LZM9-F1
#
_entry.id   AF-A0A7U4LZM9-F1
#
_cell.length_a   1.000
_cell.length_b   1.000
_cell.length_c   1.000
_cell.angle_alpha   90.00
_cell.angle_beta   90.00
_cell.angle_gamma   90.00
#
_symmetry.space_group_name_H-M   'P 1'
#
loop_
_entity.id
_entity.type
_entity.pdbx_description
1 polymer ?
#
loop_
_entity_poly.entity_id
_entity_poly.type
_entity_poly.pdbx_seq_one_letter_code
_entity_poly.pdbx_strand_id
1 'polypeptide(L)' 'MMDFKTVMQRIREILIAQKKKKKILDREIASALHLDPQYFAVIKKRNKIPYEAIAYFCKKEHINMNWVLMEQKPTYLSQT' A
#
# COMPACT_ATOMS: atom_id res chain seq x y z
N MET A 1 6.83 -9.00 -9.50
CA MET A 1 8.06 -8.65 -8.74
C MET A 1 7.66 -7.70 -7.63
N MET A 2 8.22 -7.83 -6.43
CA MET A 2 7.95 -6.91 -5.34
C MET A 2 8.82 -5.66 -5.51
N ASP A 3 8.21 -4.57 -6.00
CA ASP A 3 8.86 -3.28 -6.18
C ASP A 3 7.97 -2.15 -5.66
N PHE A 4 8.56 -0.97 -5.46
CA PHE A 4 7.86 0.18 -4.91
C PHE A 4 6.63 0.57 -5.74
N LYS A 5 6.76 0.62 -7.06
CA LYS A 5 5.69 1.07 -7.96
C LYS A 5 4.49 0.13 -7.87
N THR A 6 4.74 -1.18 -7.89
CA THR A 6 3.69 -2.21 -7.83
C THR A 6 2.97 -2.18 -6.48
N VAL A 7 3.71 -2.10 -5.37
CA VAL A 7 3.11 -2.06 -4.02
C VAL A 7 2.32 -0.76 -3.79
N MET A 8 2.87 0.39 -4.18
CA MET A 8 2.16 1.67 -4.05
C MET A 8 0.92 1.75 -4.96
N GLN A 9 0.92 1.06 -6.10
CA GLN A 9 -0.25 0.99 -6.97
C GLN A 9 -1.41 0.25 -6.30
N ARG A 10 -1.17 -0.86 -5.60
CA ARG A 10 -2.21 -1.56 -4.85
C ARG A 10 -2.76 -0.73 -3.68
N ILE A 11 -1.89 -0.02 -2.96
CA ILE A 11 -2.31 0.94 -1.92
C ILE A 11 -3.17 2.05 -2.54
N ARG A 12 -2.80 2.54 -3.71
CA ARG A 12 -3.58 3.55 -4.45
C ARG A 12 -4.97 3.06 -4.79
N GLU A 13 -5.11 1.82 -5.28
CA GLU A 13 -6.40 1.20 -5.62
C GLU A 13 -7.30 1.04 -4.41
N ILE A 14 -6.75 0.61 -3.27
CA ILE A 14 -7.46 0.56 -1.99
C ILE A 14 -8.01 1.95 -1.62
N LEU A 15 -7.17 2.99 -1.67
CA LEU A 15 -7.57 4.36 -1.34
C LEU A 15 -8.61 4.93 -2.31
N ILE A 16 -8.51 4.60 -3.61
CA ILE A 16 -9.51 4.94 -4.63
C ILE A 16 -10.88 4.36 -4.28
N ALA A 17 -10.91 3.06 -3.95
CA ALA A 17 -12.14 2.35 -3.60
C ALA A 17 -12.78 2.93 -2.32
N GLN A 18 -11.98 3.16 -1.27
CA GLN A 18 -12.45 3.69 0.00
C GLN A 18 -12.98 5.13 -0.10
N LYS A 19 -12.25 6.01 -0.80
CA LYS A 19 -12.59 7.43 -0.89
C LYS A 19 -13.56 7.77 -2.02
N LYS A 20 -13.98 6.79 -2.84
CA LYS A 20 -14.79 6.98 -4.04
C LYS A 20 -14.22 8.07 -4.97
N LYS A 21 -12.89 8.12 -5.09
CA LYS A 21 -12.15 9.12 -5.89
C LYS A 21 -11.59 8.48 -7.16
N LYS A 22 -11.60 9.22 -8.28
CA LYS A 22 -11.01 8.74 -9.55
C LYS A 22 -9.49 8.63 -9.54
N LYS A 23 -8.80 9.38 -8.66
CA LYS A 23 -7.34 9.46 -8.61
C LYS A 23 -6.88 9.76 -7.20
N ILE A 24 -5.73 9.20 -6.83
CA ILE A 24 -5.02 9.43 -5.57
C ILE A 24 -3.58 9.82 -5.92
N LEU A 25 -3.12 10.94 -5.37
CA LEU A 25 -1.77 11.47 -5.58
C LEU A 25 -0.75 10.84 -4.63
N ASP A 26 0.53 10.90 -4.96
CA ASP A 26 1.61 10.36 -4.11
C ASP A 26 1.62 11.00 -2.70
N ARG A 27 1.30 12.30 -2.59
CA ARG A 27 1.15 12.97 -1.28
C ARG A 27 0.04 12.37 -0.41
N GLU A 28 -1.03 11.87 -1.04
CA GLU A 28 -2.14 11.23 -0.33
C GLU A 28 -1.75 9.80 0.10
N ILE A 29 -0.93 9.10 -0.69
CA ILE A 29 -0.34 7.80 -0.30
C ILE A 29 0.63 7.99 0.87
N ALA A 30 1.51 8.99 0.80
CA ALA A 30 2.44 9.32 1.88
C ALA A 30 1.67 9.61 3.19
N SER A 31 0.62 10.44 3.11
CA SER A 31 -0.24 10.73 4.26
C SER A 31 -0.95 9.48 4.81
N ALA A 32 -1.46 8.60 3.95
CA ALA A 32 -2.11 7.35 4.39
C ALA A 32 -1.13 6.38 5.08
N LEU A 33 0.13 6.40 4.66
CA LEU A 33 1.22 5.62 5.26
C LEU A 33 1.89 6.32 6.45
N HIS A 34 1.39 7.49 6.86
CA HIS A 34 2.01 8.31 7.91
C HIS A 34 3.49 8.64 7.63
N LEU A 35 3.82 8.86 6.36
CA LEU A 35 5.15 9.25 5.89
C LEU A 35 5.19 10.72 5.51
N ASP A 36 6.31 11.35 5.81
CA ASP A 36 6.63 12.67 5.26
C ASP A 36 6.73 12.61 3.71
N PRO A 37 6.16 13.59 2.97
CA PRO A 37 6.18 13.59 1.51
C PRO A 37 7.59 13.61 0.89
N GLN A 38 8.54 14.32 1.50
CA GLN A 38 9.93 14.37 1.05
C GLN A 38 10.59 13.01 1.27
N TYR A 39 10.37 12.38 2.43
CA TYR A 39 10.84 11.02 2.68
C TYR A 39 10.24 10.01 1.68
N PHE A 40 8.94 10.10 1.38
CA PHE A 40 8.27 9.27 0.38
C PHE A 40 8.92 9.41 -1.00
N ALA A 41 9.24 10.63 -1.43
CA ALA A 41 9.92 10.88 -2.71
C ALA A 41 11.33 10.24 -2.75
N VAL A 42 12.06 10.25 -1.63
CA VAL A 42 13.39 9.62 -1.52
C VAL A 42 13.29 8.10 -1.65
N ILE A 43 12.40 7.44 -0.89
CA ILE A 43 12.26 5.98 -0.94
C ILE A 43 11.70 5.50 -2.29
N LYS A 44 10.83 6.30 -2.93
CA LYS A 44 10.35 6.06 -4.29
C LYS A 44 11.50 6.00 -5.29
N LYS A 45 12.39 7.01 -5.28
CA LYS A 45 13.56 7.05 -6.18
C LYS A 45 14.53 5.89 -5.93
N ARG A 46 14.63 5.43 -4.67
CA ARG A 46 15.48 4.30 -4.27
C ARG A 46 14.81 2.93 -4.42
N ASN A 47 13.59 2.87 -4.93
CA ASN A 47 12.77 1.65 -5.01
C ASN A 47 12.66 0.90 -3.66
N LYS A 48 12.62 1.64 -2.54
CA LYS A 48 12.57 1.08 -1.18
C LYS A 48 11.13 1.00 -0.67
N ILE A 49 10.72 -0.19 -0.23
CA ILE A 49 9.38 -0.43 0.29
C ILE A 49 9.33 -0.11 1.80
N PRO A 50 8.41 0.75 2.26
CA PRO A 50 8.28 1.09 3.68
C PRO A 50 7.44 0.04 4.41
N TYR A 51 8.00 -1.15 4.65
CA TYR A 51 7.27 -2.31 5.19
C TYR A 51 6.51 -2.02 6.49
N GLU A 52 7.12 -1.32 7.44
CA GLU A 52 6.49 -0.98 8.72
C GLU A 52 5.25 -0.07 8.53
N ALA A 53 5.38 0.98 7.71
CA ALA A 53 4.26 1.87 7.41
C ALA A 53 3.12 1.12 6.73
N ILE A 54 3.44 0.17 5.84
CA ILE A 54 2.44 -0.69 5.19
C ILE A 54 1.76 -1.61 6.21
N ALA A 55 2.50 -2.16 7.18
CA ALA A 55 1.92 -3.00 8.22
C ALA A 55 0.90 -2.22 9.07
N TYR A 56 1.24 -0.99 9.50
CA TYR A 56 0.30 -0.13 10.23
C TYR A 56 -0.91 0.28 9.40
N PHE A 57 -0.71 0.60 8.12
CA PHE A 57 -1.81 0.86 7.19
C PHE A 57 -2.74 -0.35 7.06
N CYS A 58 -2.19 -1.55 6.84
CA CYS A 58 -2.96 -2.79 6.72
C CYS A 58 -3.76 -3.08 7.99
N LYS A 59 -3.15 -2.90 9.18
CA LYS A 59 -3.83 -3.04 10.46
C LYS A 59 -5.01 -2.08 10.60
N LYS A 60 -4.81 -0.80 10.26
CA LYS A 60 -5.84 0.24 10.36
C LYS A 60 -7.00 0.01 9.39
N GLU A 61 -6.70 -0.39 8.17
CA GLU A 61 -7.71 -0.56 7.11
C GLU A 61 -8.33 -1.97 7.07
N HIS A 62 -7.95 -2.85 8.01
CA HIS A 62 -8.35 -4.27 8.04
C HIS A 62 -8.03 -5.04 6.75
N ILE A 63 -6.83 -4.80 6.19
CA ILE A 63 -6.37 -5.39 4.92
C ILE A 63 -5.27 -6.41 5.19
N ASN A 64 -5.29 -7.52 4.44
CA ASN A 64 -4.21 -8.49 4.48
C ASN A 64 -2.94 -7.92 3.82
N MET A 65 -1.84 -7.87 4.57
CA MET A 65 -0.56 -7.36 4.07
C MET A 65 0.00 -8.16 2.89
N ASN A 66 -0.23 -9.49 2.84
CA ASN A 66 0.18 -10.33 1.72
C ASN A 66 -0.53 -9.97 0.42
N TRP A 67 -1.77 -9.48 0.50
CA TRP A 67 -2.46 -8.95 -0.69
C TRP A 67 -1.74 -7.71 -1.22
N VAL A 68 -1.41 -6.76 -0.35
CA VAL A 68 -0.71 -5.52 -0.73
C VAL A 68 0.68 -5.81 -1.30
N LEU A 69 1.41 -6.71 -0.65
CA LEU A 69 2.81 -7.00 -0.95
C LEU A 69 2.97 -7.97 -2.14
N MET A 70 2.14 -9.00 -2.21
CA MET A 70 2.35 -10.16 -3.09
C MET A 70 1.11 -10.52 -3.94
N GLU A 71 0.01 -9.78 -3.82
CA GLU A 71 -1.27 -10.11 -4.49
C GLU A 71 -1.81 -11.49 -4.10
N GLN A 72 -1.44 -11.95 -2.91
CA GLN A 72 -1.79 -13.27 -2.43
C GLN A 72 -2.98 -13.21 -1.48
N LYS A 73 -4.01 -14.00 -1.78
CA LYS A 73 -5.11 -14.28 -0.86
C LYS A 73 -4.74 -15.41 0.10
N PRO A 74 -5.25 -15.40 1.34
CA PRO A 74 -5.05 -16.51 2.28
C PRO A 74 -5.71 -17.78 1.74
N THR A 75 -4.89 -18.78 1.37
CA THR A 75 -5.37 -20.03 0.74
C THR A 75 -6.10 -20.94 1.72
N TYR A 76 -5.75 -20.90 3.01
CA TYR A 76 -6.41 -21.68 4.06
C TYR A 76 -7.87 -21.24 4.34
N LEU A 77 -8.28 -20.05 3.89
CA LEU A 77 -9.68 -19.58 3.99
C LEU A 77 -10.55 -20.07 2.83
N SER A 78 -9.94 -20.64 1.77
CA SER A 78 -10.64 -21.13 0.58
C SER A 78 -10.83 -22.65 0.58
N GLN A 79 -10.46 -23.33 1.68
CA GLN A 79 -10.75 -24.74 1.89
C GLN A 79 -12.17 -24.86 2.44
N THR A 80 -13.16 -24.90 1.56
CA THR A 80 -14.54 -25.28 1.88
C THR A 80 -15.08 -26.16 0.76
#